data_AF-A0A6P4XZF6-F1
#
_entry.id   AF-A0A6P4XZF6-F1
#
_cell.length_a   1.000
_cell.length_b   1.000
_cell.length_c   1.000
_cell.angle_alpha   90.00
_cell.angle_beta   90.00
_cell.angle_gamma   90.00
#
_symmetry.space_group_name_H-M   'P 1'
#
loop_
_entity.id
_entity.type
_entity.pdbx_description
1 polymer ?
#
loop_
_entity_poly.entity_id
_entity_poly.type
_entity_poly.pdbx_seq_one_letter_code
_entity_poly.pdbx_strand_id
1 'polypeptide(L)'
;MQDKPASFAGSKDWIGSVEVGLCIDYFYDVPCKIVHINSGSEIPDKIAELTEHYRSIGSPVMMGEDTDNSSKGIFGVCGTGNDSYLLIVDPHYHGTVQDPQDLQQNGWVKWQHVRDFKSDSFYNFCLPLYKQ
;
A
#
# COMPACT_ATOMS: atom_id res chain seq x y z
N MET A 1 15.16 11.11 -13.08
CA MET A 1 15.15 9.82 -12.36
C MET A 1 16.14 8.81 -12.94
N GLN A 2 16.24 8.59 -14.26
CA GLN A 2 17.16 7.60 -14.89
C GLN A 2 17.02 6.15 -14.34
N ASP A 3 15.88 5.84 -13.73
CA ASP A 3 15.60 4.53 -13.13
C ASP A 3 15.30 3.45 -14.18
N LYS A 4 14.63 3.81 -15.28
CA LYS A 4 14.24 2.91 -16.36
C LYS A 4 14.78 3.37 -17.72
N PRO A 5 14.98 2.45 -18.69
CA PRO A 5 15.36 2.80 -20.07
C PRO A 5 14.23 3.59 -20.77
N ALA A 6 14.58 4.32 -21.84
CA ALA A 6 13.61 5.12 -22.59
C ALA A 6 12.45 4.29 -23.18
N SER A 7 12.68 3.01 -23.48
CA SER A 7 11.67 2.06 -23.96
C SER A 7 10.60 1.69 -22.93
N PHE A 8 10.81 2.02 -21.65
CA PHE A 8 9.82 1.81 -20.60
C PHE A 8 8.61 2.73 -20.77
N ALA A 9 8.81 3.93 -21.32
CA ALA A 9 7.72 4.84 -21.61
C ALA A 9 6.78 4.23 -22.67
N GLY A 10 5.51 4.03 -22.29
CA GLY A 10 4.50 3.38 -23.14
C GLY A 10 4.53 1.85 -23.10
N SER A 11 5.37 1.22 -22.28
CA SER A 11 5.32 -0.22 -22.05
C SER A 11 4.11 -0.61 -21.18
N LYS A 12 3.93 -1.92 -20.97
CA LYS A 12 2.93 -2.48 -20.04
C LYS A 12 3.60 -3.11 -18.82
N ASP A 13 4.85 -2.73 -18.56
CA ASP A 13 5.59 -3.22 -17.40
C ASP A 13 5.00 -2.61 -16.13
N TRP A 14 4.99 -3.41 -15.07
CA TRP A 14 4.49 -2.99 -13.77
C TRP A 14 5.55 -2.18 -13.03
N ILE A 15 5.11 -1.38 -12.05
CA ILE A 15 5.97 -0.66 -11.12
C ILE A 15 5.64 -1.08 -9.68
N GLY A 16 6.63 -1.02 -8.80
CA GLY A 16 6.47 -1.36 -7.40
C GLY A 16 6.55 -0.14 -6.47
N SER A 17 6.63 -0.43 -5.18
CA SER A 17 6.68 0.59 -4.11
C SER A 17 7.89 1.54 -4.23
N VAL A 18 9.02 1.06 -4.75
CA VAL A 18 10.23 1.87 -4.95
C VAL A 18 9.99 2.89 -6.06
N GLU A 19 9.53 2.44 -7.23
CA GLU A 19 9.23 3.35 -8.35
C GLU A 19 8.11 4.32 -8.02
N VAL A 20 7.10 3.91 -7.23
CA VAL A 20 6.06 4.80 -6.71
C VAL A 20 6.68 5.90 -5.84
N GLY A 21 7.56 5.54 -4.91
CA GLY A 21 8.27 6.51 -4.06
C GLY A 21 9.11 7.50 -4.87
N LEU A 22 9.84 7.01 -5.88
CA LEU A 22 10.63 7.86 -6.79
C LEU A 22 9.74 8.84 -7.58
N CYS A 23 8.59 8.37 -8.08
CA CYS A 23 7.65 9.23 -8.80
C CYS A 23 7.08 10.32 -7.89
N ILE A 24 6.65 9.96 -6.67
CA ILE A 24 6.08 10.92 -5.72
C ILE A 24 7.10 12.00 -5.35
N ASP A 25 8.34 11.61 -5.06
CA ASP A 25 9.44 12.53 -4.76
C ASP A 25 9.75 13.44 -5.96
N TYR A 26 9.90 12.89 -7.16
CA TYR A 26 10.26 13.66 -8.35
C TYR A 26 9.18 14.66 -8.79
N PHE A 27 7.90 14.28 -8.73
CA PHE A 27 6.82 15.13 -9.22
C PHE A 27 6.29 16.11 -8.17
N TYR A 28 6.43 15.80 -6.88
CA TYR A 28 5.79 16.56 -5.81
C TYR A 28 6.73 16.99 -4.68
N ASP A 29 8.03 16.65 -4.74
CA ASP A 29 9.02 16.93 -3.69
C ASP A 29 8.60 16.34 -2.32
N VAL A 30 7.99 15.15 -2.37
CA VAL A 30 7.52 14.43 -1.18
C VAL A 30 8.37 13.18 -0.96
N PRO A 31 9.25 13.16 0.07
CA PRO A 31 10.05 12.00 0.36
C PRO A 31 9.17 10.85 0.83
N CYS A 32 9.52 9.63 0.43
CA CYS A 32 8.81 8.41 0.82
C CYS A 32 9.71 7.49 1.64
N LYS A 33 9.16 6.88 2.70
CA LYS A 33 9.82 5.80 3.44
C LYS A 33 9.37 4.45 2.87
N ILE A 34 10.33 3.60 2.52
CA ILE A 34 10.05 2.20 2.16
C ILE A 34 10.21 1.32 3.40
N VAL A 35 9.17 0.57 3.74
CA VAL A 35 9.20 -0.45 4.80
C VAL A 35 9.17 -1.82 4.12
N HIS A 36 10.28 -2.53 4.22
CA HIS A 36 10.43 -3.89 3.72
C HIS A 36 9.94 -4.91 4.75
N ILE A 37 9.14 -5.86 4.30
CA ILE A 37 8.56 -6.94 5.10
C ILE A 37 8.88 -8.24 4.36
N ASN A 38 9.71 -9.10 4.96
CA ASN A 38 10.23 -10.29 4.25
C ASN A 38 9.22 -11.44 4.22
N SER A 39 8.25 -11.41 5.15
CA SER A 39 7.20 -12.40 5.29
C SER A 39 5.92 -11.70 5.74
N GLY A 40 4.76 -12.06 5.17
CA GLY A 40 3.47 -11.53 5.62
C GLY A 40 3.18 -11.76 7.11
N SER A 41 3.86 -12.74 7.73
CA SER A 41 3.78 -12.98 9.18
C SER A 41 4.39 -11.85 10.03
N GLU A 42 5.20 -10.97 9.42
CA GLU A 42 5.83 -9.81 10.06
C GLU A 42 4.98 -8.52 9.94
N ILE A 43 3.86 -8.54 9.19
CA ILE A 43 2.95 -7.39 9.09
C ILE A 43 2.44 -6.93 10.47
N PRO A 44 2.07 -7.82 11.42
CA PRO A 44 1.70 -7.42 12.79
C PRO A 44 2.77 -6.54 13.47
N ASP A 45 4.05 -6.78 13.21
CA ASP A 45 5.16 -6.02 13.81
C ASP A 45 5.23 -4.58 13.27
N LYS A 46 4.58 -4.29 12.14
CA LYS A 46 4.53 -2.96 11.51
C LYS A 46 3.32 -2.14 11.93
N ILE A 47 2.41 -2.68 12.73
CA ILE A 47 1.17 -2.00 13.12
C ILE A 47 1.44 -0.74 13.95
N ALA A 48 2.40 -0.78 14.87
CA ALA A 48 2.79 0.39 15.64
C ALA A 48 3.35 1.51 14.75
N GLU A 49 4.18 1.16 13.77
CA GLU A 49 4.75 2.11 12.80
C GLU A 49 3.68 2.72 11.90
N LEU A 50 2.77 1.91 11.37
CA LEU A 50 1.64 2.40 10.57
C LEU A 50 0.71 3.30 11.39
N THR A 51 0.45 2.95 12.65
CA THR A 51 -0.38 3.77 13.54
C THR A 51 0.24 5.14 13.75
N GLU A 52 1.55 5.21 13.97
CA GLU A 52 2.24 6.48 14.12
C GLU A 52 2.27 7.28 12.82
N HIS A 53 2.47 6.62 11.66
CA HIS A 53 2.39 7.26 10.35
C HIS A 53 1.02 7.93 10.13
N TYR A 54 -0.09 7.23 10.40
CA TYR A 54 -1.41 7.82 10.22
C TYR A 54 -1.73 8.93 11.24
N ARG A 55 -1.11 8.92 12.43
CA ARG A 55 -1.27 9.99 13.42
C ARG A 55 -0.47 11.24 13.09
N SER A 56 0.76 11.07 12.60
CA SER A 56 1.71 12.17 12.38
C SER A 56 1.64 12.75 10.97
N ILE A 57 1.37 11.91 9.97
CA ILE A 57 1.38 12.27 8.54
C ILE A 57 -0.01 12.09 7.92
N GLY A 58 -0.65 10.94 8.12
CA GLY A 58 -2.01 10.67 7.63
C GLY A 58 -2.13 10.40 6.13
N SER A 59 -1.02 10.23 5.41
CA SER A 59 -1.04 9.94 3.97
C SER A 59 -1.38 8.47 3.68
N PRO A 60 -2.05 8.16 2.55
CA PRO A 60 -2.26 6.78 2.11
C PRO A 60 -0.93 6.05 1.89
N VAL A 61 -0.90 4.76 2.22
CA VAL A 61 0.28 3.92 2.06
C VAL A 61 0.07 2.95 0.90
N MET A 62 1.00 2.90 -0.05
CA MET A 62 0.97 1.89 -1.11
C MET A 62 1.62 0.61 -0.60
N MET A 63 0.95 -0.52 -0.78
CA MET A 63 1.44 -1.86 -0.49
C MET A 63 1.70 -2.59 -1.81
N GLY A 64 2.95 -2.98 -2.04
CA GLY A 64 3.34 -3.95 -3.06
C GLY A 64 3.45 -5.35 -2.47
N GLU A 65 3.03 -6.36 -3.24
CA GLU A 65 3.18 -7.78 -2.96
C GLU A 65 3.86 -8.45 -4.17
N ASP A 66 4.73 -9.42 -3.92
CA ASP A 66 5.50 -10.11 -4.97
C ASP A 66 4.71 -11.16 -5.75
N THR A 67 3.88 -11.93 -5.04
CA THR A 67 3.40 -13.22 -5.56
C THR A 67 2.20 -13.08 -6.49
N ASP A 68 1.36 -12.07 -6.28
CA ASP A 68 0.15 -11.85 -7.07
C ASP A 68 0.18 -10.56 -7.89
N ASN A 69 1.29 -9.80 -7.85
CA ASN A 69 1.41 -8.47 -8.44
C ASN A 69 0.25 -7.53 -8.05
N SER A 70 -0.43 -7.80 -6.94
CA SER A 70 -1.64 -7.11 -6.54
C SER A 70 -1.28 -5.98 -5.59
N SER A 71 -0.94 -4.83 -6.18
CA SER A 71 -0.77 -3.61 -5.40
C SER A 71 -2.06 -3.23 -4.68
N LYS A 72 -1.98 -2.77 -3.43
CA LYS A 72 -3.13 -2.35 -2.63
C LYS A 72 -2.83 -1.01 -1.97
N GLY A 73 -3.86 -0.23 -1.70
CA GLY A 73 -3.76 0.96 -0.85
C GLY A 73 -4.14 0.60 0.58
N ILE A 74 -3.34 1.02 1.55
CA ILE A 74 -3.70 1.02 2.96
C ILE A 74 -4.13 2.46 3.28
N PHE A 75 -5.31 2.61 3.90
CA PHE A 75 -5.91 3.90 4.24
C PHE A 75 -6.17 4.07 5.74
N GLY A 76 -5.85 3.05 6.53
CA GLY A 76 -6.07 3.08 7.96
C GLY A 76 -5.59 1.81 8.64
N VAL A 77 -5.47 1.93 9.95
CA VAL A 77 -5.09 0.84 10.84
C VAL A 77 -5.97 0.92 12.09
N CYS A 78 -6.47 -0.23 12.54
CA CYS A 78 -7.23 -0.31 13.79
C CYS A 78 -6.94 -1.63 14.50
N GLY A 79 -7.11 -1.67 15.81
CA GLY A 79 -6.84 -2.87 16.59
C GLY A 79 -6.65 -2.59 18.08
N THR A 80 -6.79 -3.64 18.88
CA THR A 80 -6.50 -3.63 20.32
C THR A 80 -5.85 -4.96 20.71
N GLY A 81 -4.75 -4.90 21.46
CA GLY A 81 -4.02 -6.11 21.86
C GLY A 81 -3.39 -6.83 20.65
N ASN A 82 -3.69 -8.12 20.50
CA ASN A 82 -3.12 -8.97 19.43
C ASN A 82 -3.97 -9.03 18.15
N ASP A 83 -5.06 -8.25 18.10
CA ASP A 83 -6.01 -8.22 17.00
C ASP A 83 -5.90 -6.89 16.27
N SER A 84 -5.56 -6.92 14.98
CA SER A 84 -5.25 -5.74 14.20
C SER A 84 -5.69 -5.90 12.75
N TYR A 85 -6.13 -4.79 12.17
CA TYR A 85 -6.71 -4.73 10.84
C TYR A 85 -6.13 -3.54 10.07
N LEU A 86 -6.03 -3.73 8.76
CA LEU A 86 -5.68 -2.70 7.80
C LEU A 86 -6.91 -2.37 6.95
N LEU A 87 -7.19 -1.09 6.75
CA LEU A 87 -8.21 -0.66 5.79
C LEU A 87 -7.60 -0.70 4.40
N ILE A 88 -7.96 -1.71 3.63
CA ILE A 88 -7.45 -2.00 2.30
C ILE A 88 -8.39 -1.43 1.23
N VAL A 89 -7.80 -0.78 0.24
CA VAL A 89 -8.44 -0.35 -1.01
C VAL A 89 -7.73 -1.06 -2.16
N ASP A 90 -8.49 -1.85 -2.90
CA ASP A 90 -7.98 -2.67 -4.01
C ASP A 90 -8.17 -1.91 -5.35
N PRO A 91 -7.08 -1.54 -6.04
CA PRO A 91 -7.13 -0.77 -7.29
C PRO A 91 -7.48 -1.63 -8.52
N HIS A 92 -7.69 -2.94 -8.39
CA HIS A 92 -8.01 -3.82 -9.53
C HIS A 92 -9.49 -3.76 -9.94
N TYR A 93 -10.32 -2.97 -9.24
CA TYR A 93 -11.70 -2.77 -9.64
C TYR A 93 -11.77 -2.19 -11.06
N HIS A 94 -12.53 -2.85 -11.92
CA HIS A 94 -12.86 -2.33 -13.25
C HIS A 94 -14.36 -2.08 -13.35
N GLY A 95 -14.74 -0.91 -13.87
CA GLY A 95 -16.15 -0.56 -14.04
C GLY A 95 -16.45 0.85 -13.55
N THR A 96 -17.74 1.19 -13.57
CA THR A 96 -18.22 2.47 -13.04
C THR A 96 -18.87 2.24 -11.69
N VAL A 97 -18.38 2.93 -10.67
CA VAL A 97 -18.96 2.89 -9.32
C VAL A 97 -20.24 3.72 -9.33
N GLN A 98 -21.38 3.08 -9.09
CA GLN A 98 -22.67 3.77 -8.96
C GLN A 98 -22.97 4.08 -7.48
N ASP A 99 -22.66 3.15 -6.59
CA ASP A 99 -22.75 3.31 -5.14
C ASP A 99 -21.42 2.90 -4.48
N PRO A 100 -20.80 3.75 -3.63
CA PRO A 100 -19.64 3.35 -2.83
C PRO A 100 -19.86 2.10 -1.97
N GLN A 101 -21.11 1.78 -1.60
CA GLN A 101 -21.45 0.55 -0.88
C GLN A 101 -21.15 -0.70 -1.71
N ASP A 102 -21.27 -0.64 -3.04
CA ASP A 102 -20.93 -1.76 -3.91
C ASP A 102 -19.46 -2.15 -3.76
N LEU A 103 -18.58 -1.15 -3.61
CA LEU A 103 -17.15 -1.41 -3.39
C LEU A 103 -16.89 -2.13 -2.06
N GLN A 104 -17.62 -1.75 -1.02
CA GLN A 104 -17.48 -2.36 0.31
C GLN A 104 -18.07 -3.78 0.33
N GLN A 105 -19.28 -3.96 -0.21
CA GLN A 105 -19.98 -5.24 -0.26
C GLN A 105 -19.21 -6.28 -1.08
N ASN A 106 -18.51 -5.85 -2.14
CA ASN A 106 -17.69 -6.72 -2.98
C ASN A 106 -16.22 -6.81 -2.51
N GLY A 107 -15.87 -6.19 -1.38
CA GLY A 107 -14.55 -6.31 -0.76
C GLY A 107 -13.41 -5.52 -1.41
N TRP A 108 -13.72 -4.59 -2.33
CA TRP A 108 -12.75 -3.65 -2.92
C TRP A 108 -12.26 -2.62 -1.90
N VAL A 109 -13.10 -2.29 -0.91
CA VAL A 109 -12.72 -1.48 0.25
C VAL A 109 -13.14 -2.22 1.51
N LYS A 110 -12.17 -2.70 2.30
CA LYS A 110 -12.47 -3.55 3.47
C LYS A 110 -11.43 -3.42 4.57
N TRP A 111 -11.85 -3.69 5.80
CA TRP A 111 -10.92 -4.01 6.88
C TRP A 111 -10.46 -5.46 6.73
N GLN A 112 -9.15 -5.66 6.53
CA GLN A 112 -8.54 -6.98 6.41
C GLN A 112 -7.68 -7.24 7.65
N HIS A 113 -7.89 -8.40 8.27
CA HIS A 113 -7.11 -8.77 9.44
C HIS A 113 -5.66 -9.05 9.03
N VAL A 114 -4.71 -8.61 9.86
CA VAL A 114 -3.27 -8.67 9.52
C VAL A 114 -2.73 -10.09 9.33
N ARG A 115 -3.42 -11.10 9.86
CA ARG A 115 -3.04 -12.52 9.68
C ARG A 115 -3.63 -13.16 8.43
N ASP A 116 -4.48 -12.44 7.69
CA ASP A 116 -5.09 -12.96 6.46
C ASP A 116 -4.20 -12.69 5.23
N PHE A 117 -3.13 -11.92 5.40
CA PHE A 117 -2.10 -11.75 4.37
C PHE A 117 -1.25 -13.02 4.25
N LYS A 118 -0.81 -13.35 3.02
CA LYS A 118 0.00 -14.55 2.76
C LYS A 118 1.31 -14.47 3.52
N SER A 119 1.56 -15.44 4.40
CA SER A 119 2.74 -15.47 5.26
C SER A 119 4.04 -15.74 4.49
N ASP A 120 3.97 -16.42 3.36
CA ASP A 120 5.12 -16.82 2.52
C ASP A 120 5.48 -15.79 1.44
N SER A 121 4.75 -14.68 1.36
CA SER A 121 5.05 -13.54 0.47
C SER A 121 5.81 -12.44 1.20
N PHE A 122 6.63 -11.69 0.46
CA PHE A 122 7.18 -10.42 0.94
C PHE A 122 6.28 -9.25 0.53
N TYR A 123 6.35 -8.17 1.30
CA TYR A 123 5.59 -6.94 1.07
C TYR A 123 6.50 -5.72 1.18
N ASN A 124 6.19 -4.69 0.39
CA ASN A 124 6.81 -3.38 0.50
C ASN A 124 5.73 -2.34 0.76
N PHE A 125 5.88 -1.57 1.83
CA PHE A 125 5.02 -0.41 2.05
C PHE A 125 5.77 0.85 1.66
N CYS A 126 5.17 1.69 0.81
CA CYS A 126 5.64 3.03 0.51
C CYS A 126 4.80 4.05 1.28
N LEU A 127 5.43 4.74 2.22
CA LEU A 127 4.82 5.72 3.13
C LEU A 127 5.25 7.14 2.71
N PRO A 128 4.39 7.93 2.03
CA PRO A 128 4.70 9.30 1.67
C PRO A 128 4.76 10.20 2.91
N LEU A 129 5.85 10.94 3.13
CA LEU A 129 6.08 11.74 4.33
C LEU A 129 5.68 13.21 4.14
N TYR A 130 4.52 13.45 3.52
CA TYR A 130 4.01 14.79 3.26
C TYR A 130 3.75 15.54 4.57
N LYS A 131 4.45 16.65 4.80
CA LYS A 131 4.16 17.57 5.91
C LYS A 131 3.44 18.79 5.34
N GLN A 132 2.23 19.04 5.84
CA GLN A 132 1.53 20.32 5.64
C GLN A 132 2.23 21.44 6.40
#